data_AF-C1DVH4-F1
#
_entry.id   AF-C1DVH4-F1
#
_cell.length_a   1.000
_cell.length_b   1.000
_cell.length_c   1.000
_cell.angle_alpha   90.00
_cell.angle_beta   90.00
_cell.angle_gamma   90.00
#
_symmetry.space_group_name_H-M   'P 1'
#
loop_
_entity.id
_entity.type
_entity.pdbx_description
1 polymer ?
#
loop_
_entity_poly.entity_id
_entity_poly.type
_entity_poly.pdbx_seq_one_letter_code
_entity_poly.pdbx_strand_id
1 'polypeptide(L)'
;MENIYQPYEVLETEEGEIVILVEPDKHLLSIVESQSENVELDVDVDYDEEDEELYILMTVYIGDSEIFFTLPYGESWDAVIDKASFSIAFISEKDFENKNYDQVPSMTIQLDDLTLGFIEGCKRTAEVLFGEDELFEE
;
A
#
# COMPACT_ATOMS: atom_id res chain seq x y z
N MET A 1 -14.81 -18.93 1.57
CA MET A 1 -14.44 -18.01 0.47
C MET A 1 -13.47 -17.07 1.12
N GLU A 2 -12.25 -16.96 0.58
CA GLU A 2 -11.29 -15.95 1.04
C GLU A 2 -11.87 -14.58 0.69
N ASN A 3 -11.95 -13.67 1.66
CA ASN A 3 -12.50 -12.33 1.45
C ASN A 3 -11.35 -11.43 0.99
N ILE A 4 -11.05 -11.49 -0.32
CA ILE A 4 -9.98 -10.72 -0.93
C ILE A 4 -10.58 -9.45 -1.54
N TYR A 5 -10.03 -8.30 -1.18
CA TYR A 5 -10.46 -6.98 -1.64
C TYR A 5 -9.34 -6.34 -2.46
N GLN A 6 -9.68 -5.94 -3.67
CA GLN A 6 -8.81 -5.10 -4.50
C GLN A 6 -9.21 -3.64 -4.30
N PRO A 7 -8.26 -2.72 -4.11
CA PRO A 7 -8.55 -1.30 -4.06
C PRO A 7 -9.14 -0.82 -5.39
N TYR A 8 -10.02 0.17 -5.31
CA TYR A 8 -10.36 0.98 -6.47
C TYR A 8 -9.16 1.78 -6.95
N GLU A 9 -8.41 2.34 -6.00
CA GLU A 9 -7.28 3.22 -6.28
C GLU A 9 -6.33 3.28 -5.07
N VAL A 10 -5.05 3.49 -5.34
CA VAL A 10 -4.04 3.85 -4.35
C VAL A 10 -3.61 5.29 -4.65
N LEU A 11 -3.78 6.17 -3.68
CA LEU A 11 -3.53 7.60 -3.79
C LEU A 11 -2.33 8.00 -2.94
N GLU A 12 -1.59 9.00 -3.40
CA GLU A 12 -0.63 9.74 -2.58
C GLU A 12 -1.20 11.14 -2.33
N THR A 13 -1.28 11.55 -1.05
CA THR A 13 -1.76 12.89 -0.69
C THR A 13 -0.66 13.93 -0.86
N GLU A 14 -1.01 15.22 -0.90
CA GLU A 14 -0.03 16.31 -0.94
C GLU A 14 0.92 16.32 0.27
N GLU A 15 0.53 15.67 1.37
CA GLU A 15 1.37 15.53 2.56
C GLU A 15 2.29 14.31 2.49
N GLY A 16 2.26 13.52 1.40
CA GLY A 16 3.04 12.30 1.22
C GLY A 16 2.46 11.09 1.96
N GLU A 17 1.16 11.05 2.24
CA GLU A 17 0.49 9.87 2.82
C GLU A 17 -0.06 8.98 1.70
N ILE A 18 0.22 7.68 1.79
CA ILE A 18 -0.41 6.67 0.92
C ILE A 18 -1.79 6.31 1.48
N VAL A 19 -2.83 6.42 0.64
CA VAL A 19 -4.22 6.12 0.98
C VAL A 19 -4.78 5.10 -0.02
N ILE A 20 -5.23 3.96 0.50
CA ILE A 20 -5.80 2.86 -0.27
C ILE A 20 -7.32 2.94 -0.19
N LEU A 21 -7.98 3.12 -1.33
CA LEU A 21 -9.44 3.22 -1.41
C LEU A 21 -10.04 1.83 -1.68
N VAL A 22 -10.79 1.30 -0.71
CA VAL A 22 -11.36 -0.05 -0.79
C VAL A 22 -12.87 0.02 -0.62
N GLU A 23 -13.61 -0.76 -1.43
CA GLU A 23 -15.05 -0.91 -1.22
C GLU A 23 -15.32 -1.65 0.09
N PRO A 24 -16.04 -1.05 1.05
CA PRO A 24 -16.48 -1.78 2.21
C PRO A 24 -17.63 -2.70 1.86
N ASP A 25 -17.50 -3.97 2.22
CA ASP A 25 -18.67 -4.81 2.41
C ASP A 25 -19.08 -4.85 3.90
N LYS A 26 -20.21 -5.51 4.18
CA LYS A 26 -20.72 -5.64 5.56
C LYS A 26 -19.79 -6.42 6.47
N HIS A 27 -18.98 -7.32 5.92
CA HIS A 27 -18.07 -8.19 6.65
C HIS A 27 -16.84 -7.41 7.10
N LEU A 28 -16.15 -6.76 6.16
CA LEU A 28 -14.98 -5.92 6.40
C LEU A 28 -15.31 -4.77 7.37
N LEU A 29 -16.43 -4.09 7.18
CA LEU A 29 -16.88 -3.07 8.13
C LEU A 29 -17.09 -3.63 9.53
N SER A 30 -17.70 -4.81 9.65
CA SER A 30 -17.93 -5.44 10.96
C SER A 30 -16.62 -5.79 11.68
N ILE A 31 -15.58 -6.20 10.93
CA ILE A 31 -14.25 -6.49 11.48
C ILE A 31 -13.60 -5.20 11.97
N VAL A 32 -13.61 -4.16 11.13
CA VAL A 32 -13.04 -2.83 11.45
C VAL A 32 -13.73 -2.21 12.68
N GLU A 33 -15.07 -2.24 12.72
CA GLU A 33 -15.87 -1.74 13.85
C GLU A 33 -15.64 -2.55 15.14
N SER A 34 -15.36 -3.86 15.02
CA SER A 34 -15.09 -4.72 16.16
C SER A 34 -13.72 -4.50 16.80
N GLN A 35 -12.87 -3.65 16.21
CA GLN A 35 -11.48 -3.40 16.62
C GLN A 35 -10.71 -4.71 16.85
N SER A 36 -10.88 -5.71 15.97
CA SER A 36 -10.15 -6.97 16.11
C SER A 36 -8.65 -6.68 16.02
N GLU A 37 -7.93 -6.93 17.10
CA GLU A 37 -6.52 -6.58 17.33
C GLU A 37 -5.50 -7.29 16.39
N ASN A 38 -5.98 -8.00 15.37
CA ASN A 38 -5.16 -8.79 14.47
C ASN A 38 -5.15 -8.15 13.08
N VAL A 39 -4.29 -7.15 12.94
CA VAL A 39 -3.84 -6.68 11.61
C VAL A 39 -2.44 -7.22 11.39
N GLU A 40 -2.26 -7.94 10.30
CA GLU A 40 -0.95 -8.41 9.85
C GLU A 40 -0.65 -7.79 8.49
N LEU A 41 0.61 -7.43 8.29
CA LEU A 41 1.08 -6.85 7.04
C LEU A 41 2.18 -7.77 6.50
N ASP A 42 1.99 -8.22 5.27
CA ASP A 42 3.01 -8.89 4.49
C ASP A 42 3.48 -7.94 3.38
N VAL A 43 4.79 -7.90 3.18
CA VAL A 43 5.44 -7.02 2.21
C VAL A 43 6.42 -7.85 1.40
N ASP A 44 6.20 -7.87 0.10
CA ASP A 44 7.09 -8.50 -0.87
C ASP A 44 7.53 -7.45 -1.90
N VAL A 45 8.50 -7.82 -2.73
CA VAL A 45 9.01 -6.97 -3.81
C VAL A 45 9.13 -7.79 -5.08
N ASP A 46 8.60 -7.23 -6.17
CA ASP A 46 8.76 -7.81 -7.50
C ASP A 46 9.87 -7.04 -8.23
N TYR A 47 10.92 -7.79 -8.56
CA TYR A 47 12.08 -7.32 -9.31
C TYR A 47 12.05 -7.75 -10.77
N ASP A 48 10.87 -8.03 -11.35
CA ASP A 48 10.77 -8.52 -12.72
C ASP A 48 11.55 -7.64 -13.70
N GLU A 49 12.60 -8.23 -14.27
CA GLU A 49 13.51 -7.59 -15.23
C GLU A 49 12.85 -7.48 -16.62
N GLU A 50 11.76 -8.21 -16.88
CA GLU A 50 11.13 -8.23 -18.21
C GLU A 50 10.34 -6.95 -18.53
N ASP A 51 9.72 -6.32 -17.52
CA ASP A 51 8.83 -5.17 -17.69
C ASP A 51 9.46 -3.83 -17.25
N GLU A 52 10.72 -3.82 -16.77
CA GLU A 52 11.44 -2.64 -16.23
C GLU A 52 10.71 -1.90 -15.08
N GLU A 53 9.64 -2.48 -14.54
CA GLU A 53 8.79 -1.88 -13.52
C GLU A 53 8.92 -2.63 -12.19
N LEU A 54 9.38 -1.94 -11.15
CA LEU A 54 9.52 -2.50 -9.80
C LEU A 54 8.32 -2.16 -8.94
N TYR A 55 7.88 -3.14 -8.16
CA TYR A 55 6.73 -3.00 -7.28
C TYR A 55 7.02 -3.53 -5.89
N ILE A 56 6.57 -2.79 -4.87
CA ILE A 56 6.30 -3.40 -3.57
C ILE A 56 4.89 -3.96 -3.63
N LEU A 57 4.74 -5.22 -3.23
CA LEU A 57 3.45 -5.88 -3.07
C LEU A 57 3.11 -5.87 -1.59
N MET A 58 1.98 -5.27 -1.23
CA MET A 58 1.50 -5.23 0.15
C MET A 58 0.21 -6.03 0.27
N THR A 59 0.19 -6.92 1.26
CA THR A 59 -1.01 -7.65 1.66
C THR A 59 -1.34 -7.35 3.11
N VAL A 60 -2.48 -6.72 3.34
CA VAL A 60 -2.98 -6.42 4.68
C VAL A 60 -4.04 -7.44 5.04
N TYR A 61 -3.77 -8.22 6.08
CA TYR A 61 -4.70 -9.20 6.64
C TYR A 61 -5.44 -8.55 7.81
N ILE A 62 -6.77 -8.52 7.73
CA ILE A 62 -7.65 -7.99 8.77
C ILE A 62 -8.67 -9.07 9.12
N GLY A 63 -8.44 -9.80 10.22
CA GLY A 63 -9.26 -10.96 10.56
C GLY A 63 -9.09 -12.09 9.55
N ASP A 64 -10.12 -12.40 8.78
CA ASP A 64 -10.14 -13.38 7.67
C ASP A 64 -10.27 -12.72 6.28
N SER A 65 -9.98 -11.42 6.22
CA SER A 65 -10.01 -10.60 5.02
C SER A 65 -8.61 -10.18 4.60
N GLU A 66 -8.40 -10.04 3.30
CA GLU A 66 -7.13 -9.68 2.68
C GLU A 66 -7.32 -8.47 1.78
N ILE A 67 -6.48 -7.45 1.93
CA ILE A 67 -6.43 -6.30 1.04
C ILE A 67 -5.06 -6.32 0.36
N PHE A 68 -5.05 -6.50 -0.95
CA PHE A 68 -3.83 -6.59 -1.76
C PHE A 68 -3.67 -5.37 -2.65
N PHE A 69 -2.50 -4.74 -2.60
CA PHE A 69 -2.18 -3.59 -3.44
C PHE A 69 -0.68 -3.50 -3.74
N THR A 70 -0.32 -2.75 -4.78
CA THR A 70 1.05 -2.58 -5.22
C THR A 70 1.46 -1.11 -5.18
N LEU A 71 2.70 -0.85 -4.81
CA LEU A 71 3.32 0.48 -4.88
C LEU A 71 4.42 0.47 -5.94
N PRO A 72 4.31 1.25 -7.02
CA PRO A 72 5.36 1.36 -8.03
C PRO A 72 6.58 2.07 -7.47
N TYR A 73 7.77 1.63 -7.86
CA TYR A 73 9.02 2.28 -7.47
C TYR A 73 9.04 3.78 -7.82
N GLY A 74 9.63 4.57 -6.94
CA GLY A 74 9.69 6.03 -7.03
C GLY A 74 9.05 6.71 -5.82
N GLU A 75 8.28 7.77 -6.06
CA GLU A 75 7.72 8.63 -5.02
C GLU A 75 6.88 7.85 -3.99
N SER A 76 6.15 6.82 -4.41
CA SER A 76 5.30 6.06 -3.49
C SER A 76 6.09 5.25 -2.45
N TRP A 77 7.32 4.81 -2.79
CA TRP A 77 8.22 4.15 -1.84
C TRP A 77 8.79 5.16 -0.86
N ASP A 78 9.14 6.37 -1.34
CA ASP A 78 9.62 7.46 -0.49
C ASP A 78 8.54 7.90 0.49
N ALA A 79 7.31 8.07 0.01
CA ALA A 79 6.15 8.44 0.83
C ALA A 79 5.92 7.44 1.97
N VAL A 80 5.91 6.13 1.67
CA VAL A 80 5.69 5.11 2.70
C VAL A 80 6.85 5.00 3.69
N ILE A 81 8.10 5.19 3.23
CA ILE A 81 9.28 5.21 4.10
C ILE A 81 9.24 6.42 5.03
N ASP A 82 9.02 7.62 4.48
CA ASP A 82 9.04 8.88 5.23
C ASP A 82 7.92 8.96 6.26
N LYS A 83 6.73 8.45 5.91
CA LYS A 83 5.59 8.40 6.85
C LYS A 83 5.68 7.26 7.83
N ALA A 84 6.35 6.16 7.47
CA ALA A 84 6.31 4.88 8.19
C ALA A 84 4.87 4.40 8.46
N SER A 85 3.92 4.77 7.60
CA SER A 85 2.51 4.40 7.71
C SER A 85 1.76 4.66 6.41
N PHE A 86 0.63 3.98 6.23
CA PHE A 86 -0.35 4.26 5.19
C PHE A 86 -1.76 4.10 5.75
N SER A 87 -2.77 4.61 5.04
CA SER A 87 -4.17 4.52 5.46
C SER A 87 -5.02 3.73 4.48
N ILE A 88 -5.95 2.94 4.99
CA ILE A 88 -6.99 2.27 4.20
C ILE A 88 -8.29 3.01 4.47
N ALA A 89 -8.92 3.52 3.42
CA ALA A 89 -10.18 4.24 3.47
C ALA A 89 -11.30 3.43 2.80
N PHE A 90 -12.39 3.24 3.54
CA PHE A 90 -13.50 2.37 3.16
C PHE A 90 -14.61 3.18 2.49
N ILE A 91 -14.54 3.31 1.16
CA ILE A 91 -15.42 4.16 0.36
C ILE A 91 -16.36 3.35 -0.53
N SER A 92 -17.64 3.75 -0.59
CA SER A 92 -18.60 3.10 -1.51
C SER A 92 -18.30 3.45 -2.97
N GLU A 93 -18.62 2.55 -3.91
CA GLU A 93 -18.48 2.79 -5.36
C GLU A 93 -19.09 4.15 -5.77
N LYS A 94 -20.32 4.40 -5.28
CA LYS A 94 -21.05 5.64 -5.57
C LYS A 94 -20.31 6.88 -5.06
N ASP A 95 -19.78 6.84 -3.84
CA ASP A 95 -19.08 8.00 -3.28
C ASP A 95 -17.74 8.23 -3.99
N PHE A 96 -17.04 7.15 -4.34
CA PHE A 96 -15.82 7.20 -5.15
C PHE A 96 -16.07 7.85 -6.53
N GLU A 97 -17.07 7.37 -7.27
CA GLU A 97 -17.46 7.92 -8.58
C GLU A 97 -17.83 9.42 -8.51
N ASN A 98 -18.47 9.83 -7.42
CA ASN A 98 -18.86 11.23 -7.19
C ASN A 98 -17.76 12.07 -6.54
N LYS A 99 -16.57 11.50 -6.27
CA LYS A 99 -15.45 12.14 -5.56
C LYS A 99 -15.86 12.72 -4.21
N ASN A 100 -16.75 12.03 -3.51
CA ASN A 100 -17.25 12.39 -2.21
C ASN A 100 -16.45 11.65 -1.12
N TYR A 101 -15.44 12.32 -0.57
CA TYR A 101 -14.55 11.75 0.45
C TYR A 101 -14.91 12.19 1.87
N ASP A 102 -16.07 12.82 2.06
CA ASP A 102 -16.50 13.32 3.37
C ASP A 102 -16.86 12.15 4.29
N GLN A 103 -16.26 12.13 5.49
CA GLN A 103 -16.57 11.17 6.56
C GLN A 103 -16.37 9.69 6.18
N VAL A 104 -15.46 9.40 5.26
CA VAL A 104 -15.07 8.03 4.90
C VAL A 104 -14.37 7.38 6.10
N PRO A 105 -14.86 6.25 6.63
CA PRO A 105 -14.16 5.49 7.66
C PRO A 105 -12.78 5.07 7.16
N SER A 106 -11.76 5.22 7.98
CA SER A 106 -10.41 4.80 7.64
C SER A 106 -9.70 4.15 8.81
N MET A 107 -8.66 3.39 8.49
CA MET A 107 -7.71 2.85 9.44
C MET A 107 -6.29 3.16 8.96
N THR A 108 -5.41 3.49 9.90
CA THR A 108 -3.99 3.72 9.60
C THR A 108 -3.19 2.51 10.03
N ILE A 109 -2.36 2.00 9.13
CA ILE A 109 -1.40 0.93 9.36
C ILE A 109 -0.04 1.57 9.58
N GLN A 110 0.56 1.32 10.76
CA GLN A 110 1.92 1.74 11.06
C GLN A 110 2.88 0.62 10.69
N LEU A 111 3.97 0.98 10.03
CA LEU A 111 5.06 0.06 9.73
C LEU A 111 5.96 -0.06 10.96
N ASP A 112 6.33 -1.29 11.30
CA ASP A 112 7.37 -1.51 12.29
C ASP A 112 8.77 -1.31 11.70
N ASP A 113 9.79 -1.21 12.56
CA ASP A 113 11.17 -0.98 12.15
C ASP A 113 11.70 -2.06 11.19
N LEU A 114 11.20 -3.30 11.31
CA LEU A 114 11.61 -4.42 10.46
C LEU A 114 11.06 -4.25 9.05
N THR A 115 9.78 -3.96 8.92
CA THR A 115 9.09 -3.76 7.64
C THR A 115 9.63 -2.53 6.94
N LEU A 116 9.82 -1.44 7.68
CA LEU A 116 10.43 -0.21 7.14
C LEU A 116 11.85 -0.48 6.64
N GLY A 117 12.67 -1.17 7.42
CA GLY A 117 14.03 -1.54 7.01
C GLY A 117 14.08 -2.48 5.80
N PHE A 118 13.10 -3.35 5.65
CA PHE A 118 12.94 -4.18 4.45
C PHE A 118 12.66 -3.32 3.22
N ILE A 119 11.68 -2.41 3.28
CA ILE A 119 11.33 -1.50 2.18
C ILE A 119 12.52 -0.60 1.79
N GLU A 120 13.23 -0.03 2.77
CA GLU A 120 14.45 0.75 2.52
C GLU A 120 15.54 -0.09 1.83
N GLY A 121 15.71 -1.34 2.25
CA GLY A 121 16.65 -2.28 1.63
C GLY A 121 16.28 -2.59 0.20
N CYS A 122 14.98 -2.74 -0.08
CA CYS A 122 14.47 -2.96 -1.42
C CYS A 122 14.76 -1.75 -2.31
N LYS A 123 14.51 -0.54 -1.80
CA LYS A 123 14.79 0.72 -2.50
C LYS A 123 16.25 0.85 -2.89
N ARG A 124 17.17 0.62 -1.94
CA ARG A 124 18.62 0.68 -2.22
C ARG A 124 19.05 -0.35 -3.26
N THR A 125 18.42 -1.52 -3.27
CA THR A 125 18.70 -2.55 -4.28
C THR A 125 18.25 -2.08 -5.66
N ALA A 126 17.04 -1.50 -5.75
CA ALA A 126 16.54 -0.88 -6.98
C ALA A 126 17.46 0.24 -7.50
N GLU A 127 17.93 1.12 -6.62
CA GLU A 127 18.88 2.19 -6.96
C GLU A 127 20.20 1.64 -7.53
N VAL A 128 20.67 0.48 -7.08
CA VAL A 128 21.87 -0.16 -7.64
C VAL A 128 21.57 -0.80 -9.00
N LEU A 129 20.43 -1.47 -9.15
CA LEU A 129 20.04 -2.11 -10.40
C LEU A 129 19.82 -1.12 -11.53
N PHE A 130 19.23 0.05 -11.24
CA PHE A 130 18.92 1.07 -12.24
C PHE A 130 19.91 2.24 -12.29
N GLY A 131 20.69 2.46 -11.23
CA GLY A 131 21.60 3.60 -11.11
C GLY A 131 22.96 3.42 -11.80
N GLU A 132 23.30 2.22 -12.29
CA GLU A 132 24.57 1.98 -12.99
C GLU A 132 24.55 2.40 -14.48
N ASP A 133 23.39 2.67 -15.09
CA ASP A 133 23.30 3.05 -16.51
C ASP A 133 23.75 4.49 -16.81
N GLU A 134 23.85 5.39 -15.81
CA GLU A 134 24.35 6.76 -16.02
C GLU A 134 25.90 6.90 -15.91
N LEU A 135 26.63 5.84 -15.55
CA LEU A 135 28.07 5.92 -15.26
C LEU A 135 28.99 5.29 -16.33
N PHE A 136 28.45 4.76 -17.43
CA PHE A 136 29.23 4.11 -18.50
C PHE A 136 29.03 4.70 -19.91
N GLU A 137 28.55 5.94 -20.04
CA GLU A 137 28.73 6.72 -21.27
C GLU A 137 30.02 7.57 -21.19
N GLU A 138 31.18 6.94 -21.48
CA GLU A 138 32.41 7.64 -21.91
C GLU A 138 32.62 7.54 -23.43
#